data_AF-A0A2T6LQ12-F1
#
_entry.id   AF-A0A2T6LQ12-F1
#
_cell.length_a   1.000
_cell.length_b   1.000
_cell.length_c   1.000
_cell.angle_alpha   90.00
_cell.angle_beta   90.00
_cell.angle_gamma   90.00
#
_symmetry.space_group_name_H-M   'P 1'
#
loop_
_entity.id
_entity.type
_entity.pdbx_description
1 polymer ?
#
loop_
_entity_poly.entity_id
_entity_poly.type
_entity_poly.pdbx_seq_one_letter_code
_entity_poly.pdbx_strand_id
1 'polypeptide(L)'
;MADWRDFFFWWLASLFAAATVVAAKLGLRLYGLAGDPPVDPALAEHWHRRRRYVAIGEVSALPAFATVSVVLVSFYHLDPVVAVLIAMAQGMVGFALLLDGAAWLFRKRLGLPEPAGGEIGNG
;
A
#
# COMPACT_ATOMS: atom_id res chain seq x y z
N MET A 1 15.84 -13.11 17.40
CA MET A 1 15.48 -14.21 16.49
C MET A 1 16.75 -14.96 16.16
N ALA A 2 16.96 -16.14 16.76
CA ALA A 2 18.21 -16.88 16.61
C ALA A 2 18.12 -18.00 15.54
N ASP A 3 16.90 -18.42 15.18
CA ASP A 3 16.63 -19.44 14.15
C ASP A 3 16.04 -18.80 12.88
N TRP A 4 16.49 -19.27 11.71
CA TRP A 4 15.94 -18.87 10.41
C TRP A 4 14.47 -19.26 10.26
N ARG A 5 14.03 -20.33 10.95
CA ARG A 5 12.63 -20.76 10.99
C ARG A 5 11.74 -19.73 11.68
N ASP A 6 12.21 -19.20 12.81
CA ASP A 6 11.50 -18.15 13.53
C ASP A 6 11.39 -16.90 12.67
N PHE A 7 12.50 -16.49 12.04
CA PHE A 7 12.50 -15.36 11.12
C PHE A 7 11.46 -15.56 10.00
N PHE A 8 11.47 -16.74 9.36
CA PHE A 8 10.55 -17.04 8.26
C PHE A 8 9.08 -17.10 8.71
N PHE A 9 8.81 -17.67 9.88
CA PHE A 9 7.47 -17.69 10.47
C PHE A 9 6.94 -16.28 10.73
N TRP A 10 7.73 -15.43 11.40
CA TRP A 10 7.34 -14.05 11.69
C TRP A 10 7.23 -13.19 10.45
N TRP A 11 8.05 -13.46 9.44
CA TRP A 11 7.95 -12.84 8.13
C TRP A 11 6.64 -13.21 7.43
N LEU A 12 6.27 -14.49 7.38
CA LEU A 12 4.99 -14.93 6.82
C LEU A 12 3.80 -14.36 7.60
N ALA A 13 3.85 -14.41 8.93
CA ALA A 13 2.80 -13.84 9.78
C ALA A 13 2.60 -12.35 9.50
N SER A 14 3.69 -11.60 9.39
CA SER A 14 3.68 -10.17 9.04
C SER A 14 3.15 -9.93 7.62
N LEU A 15 3.53 -10.77 6.65
CA LEU A 15 3.03 -10.72 5.28
C LEU A 15 1.51 -10.94 5.22
N PHE A 16 0.98 -11.98 5.87
CA PHE A 16 -0.47 -12.24 5.88
C PHE A 16 -1.24 -11.17 6.64
N ALA A 17 -0.68 -10.64 7.72
CA ALA A 17 -1.30 -9.55 8.46
C ALA A 17 -1.37 -8.26 7.62
N ALA A 18 -0.30 -7.90 6.91
CA ALA A 18 -0.36 -6.79 5.95
C ALA A 18 -1.33 -7.07 4.79
N ALA A 19 -1.33 -8.31 4.27
CA ALA A 19 -2.18 -8.71 3.15
C ALA A 19 -3.67 -8.59 3.46
N THR A 20 -4.09 -9.00 4.66
CA THR A 20 -5.50 -8.88 5.07
C THR A 20 -5.94 -7.42 5.15
N VAL A 21 -5.11 -6.53 5.69
CA VAL A 21 -5.40 -5.09 5.73
C VAL A 21 -5.46 -4.48 4.33
N VAL A 22 -4.49 -4.80 3.47
CA VAL A 22 -4.44 -4.32 2.09
C VAL A 22 -5.64 -4.84 1.28
N ALA A 23 -6.00 -6.11 1.43
CA ALA A 23 -7.16 -6.70 0.77
C ALA A 23 -8.46 -6.04 1.23
N ALA A 24 -8.63 -5.78 2.53
CA ALA A 24 -9.79 -5.07 3.06
C ALA A 24 -9.89 -3.64 2.48
N LYS A 25 -8.77 -2.92 2.44
CA LYS A 25 -8.68 -1.57 1.86
C LYS A 25 -8.96 -1.55 0.37
N LEU A 26 -8.39 -2.49 -0.39
CA LEU A 26 -8.69 -2.65 -1.82
C LEU A 26 -10.16 -2.99 -2.03
N GLY A 27 -10.73 -3.88 -1.21
CA GLY A 27 -12.15 -4.20 -1.23
C GLY A 27 -13.02 -2.95 -1.04
N LEU A 28 -12.73 -2.13 -0.02
CA LEU A 28 -13.44 -0.87 0.20
C LEU A 28 -13.28 0.12 -0.96
N ARG A 29 -12.08 0.26 -1.53
CA ARG A 29 -11.85 1.17 -2.67
C ARG A 29 -12.48 0.68 -3.97
N LEU A 30 -12.53 -0.62 -4.20
CA LEU A 30 -13.04 -1.22 -5.42
C LEU A 30 -14.56 -1.47 -5.39
N TYR A 31 -15.13 -1.74 -4.21
CA TYR A 31 -16.56 -2.08 -4.05
C TYR A 31 -17.36 -1.03 -3.26
N GLY A 32 -16.72 -0.20 -2.43
CA GLY A 32 -17.43 0.76 -1.56
C GLY A 32 -17.45 2.21 -2.04
N LEU A 33 -16.48 2.64 -2.87
CA LEU A 33 -16.30 4.03 -3.31
C LEU A 33 -16.07 4.20 -4.82
N ALA A 34 -16.08 3.08 -5.53
CA ALA A 34 -15.82 3.03 -6.95
C ALA A 34 -17.04 3.50 -7.74
N GLY A 35 -17.17 4.82 -7.94
CA GLY A 35 -18.19 5.37 -8.86
C GLY A 35 -18.16 4.68 -10.23
N ASP A 36 -19.31 4.60 -10.88
CA ASP A 36 -19.48 3.90 -12.16
C ASP A 36 -18.42 4.30 -13.18
N PRO A 37 -17.99 3.36 -14.07
CA PRO A 37 -17.04 3.69 -15.12
C PRO A 37 -17.57 4.86 -15.97
N PRO A 38 -16.71 5.81 -16.40
CA PRO A 38 -17.10 6.90 -17.28
C PRO A 38 -17.75 6.38 -18.55
N VAL A 39 -18.79 7.07 -19.04
CA VAL A 39 -19.49 6.71 -20.29
C VAL A 39 -18.59 6.88 -21.51
N ASP A 40 -17.61 7.79 -21.44
CA ASP A 40 -16.61 7.97 -22.49
C ASP A 40 -15.63 6.77 -22.53
N PRO A 41 -15.52 6.06 -23.66
CA PRO A 41 -14.63 4.90 -23.78
C PRO A 41 -13.15 5.20 -23.52
N ALA A 42 -12.66 6.41 -23.82
CA ALA A 42 -11.26 6.78 -23.60
C ALA A 42 -10.94 7.00 -22.11
N LEU A 43 -11.91 7.52 -21.35
CA LEU A 43 -11.81 7.71 -19.91
C LEU A 43 -12.04 6.41 -19.14
N ALA A 44 -12.89 5.52 -19.65
CA ALA A 44 -13.11 4.19 -19.10
C ALA A 44 -11.82 3.35 -19.10
N GLU A 45 -11.08 3.35 -20.21
CA GLU A 45 -9.80 2.62 -20.31
C GLU A 45 -8.76 3.14 -19.30
N HIS A 46 -8.64 4.47 -19.15
CA HIS A 46 -7.77 5.07 -18.13
C HIS A 46 -8.18 4.70 -16.70
N TRP A 47 -9.48 4.70 -16.42
CA TRP A 47 -10.02 4.31 -15.12
C TRP A 47 -9.70 2.84 -14.78
N HIS A 48 -9.84 1.93 -15.74
CA HIS A 48 -9.51 0.51 -15.56
C HIS A 48 -8.01 0.31 -15.31
N ARG A 49 -7.16 0.96 -16.11
CA ARG A 49 -5.70 0.93 -15.94
C ARG A 49 -5.28 1.43 -14.57
N ARG A 50 -5.82 2.58 -14.13
CA ARG A 50 -5.50 3.16 -12.82
C ARG A 50 -5.82 2.19 -11.69
N ARG A 51 -6.98 1.54 -11.70
CA ARG A 51 -7.37 0.56 -10.67
C ARG A 51 -6.45 -0.65 -10.65
N ARG A 52 -6.09 -1.16 -11.82
CA ARG A 52 -5.16 -2.28 -11.95
C ARG A 52 -3.78 -1.93 -11.39
N TYR A 53 -3.25 -0.76 -11.72
CA TYR A 53 -1.95 -0.31 -11.19
C TYR A 53 -1.96 -0.09 -9.69
N VAL A 54 -3.05 0.45 -9.13
CA VAL A 54 -3.21 0.60 -7.67
C VAL A 54 -3.19 -0.76 -6.99
N ALA A 55 -3.96 -1.73 -7.50
CA ALA A 55 -3.98 -3.09 -6.93
C ALA A 55 -2.61 -3.77 -7.01
N ILE A 56 -1.94 -3.68 -8.17
CA ILE A 56 -0.60 -4.25 -8.34
C ILE A 56 0.40 -3.60 -7.38
N GLY A 57 0.36 -2.27 -7.22
CA GLY A 57 1.26 -1.54 -6.32
C GLY A 57 1.06 -1.91 -4.85
N GLU A 58 -0.19 -2.02 -4.39
CA GLU A 58 -0.48 -2.41 -3.01
C GLU A 58 -0.05 -3.85 -2.72
N VAL A 59 -0.27 -4.79 -3.65
CA VAL A 59 0.11 -6.19 -3.49
C VAL A 59 1.63 -6.39 -3.56
N SER A 60 2.33 -5.67 -4.44
CA SER A 60 3.78 -5.79 -4.59
C SER A 60 4.56 -5.24 -3.39
N ALA A 61 3.93 -4.39 -2.57
CA ALA A 61 4.53 -3.84 -1.36
C ALA A 61 4.46 -4.77 -0.13
N LEU A 62 3.60 -5.80 -0.15
CA LEU A 62 3.42 -6.72 0.98
C LEU A 62 4.72 -7.39 1.45
N PRO A 63 5.58 -7.93 0.55
CA PRO A 63 6.86 -8.49 0.96
C PRO A 63 7.79 -7.45 1.58
N ALA A 64 7.74 -6.20 1.12
CA ALA A 64 8.56 -5.12 1.67
C ALA A 64 8.12 -4.76 3.09
N PHE A 65 6.81 -4.70 3.35
CA PHE A 65 6.28 -4.46 4.70
C PHE A 65 6.68 -5.57 5.68
N ALA A 66 6.52 -6.83 5.28
CA ALA A 66 6.95 -7.98 6.08
C ALA A 66 8.47 -7.95 6.35
N THR A 67 9.27 -7.59 5.35
CA THR A 67 10.73 -7.53 5.51
C THR A 67 11.14 -6.41 6.46
N VAL A 68 10.64 -5.18 6.25
CA VAL A 68 11.00 -4.02 7.08
C VAL A 68 10.58 -4.23 8.53
N SER A 69 9.37 -4.73 8.76
CA SER A 69 8.86 -4.97 10.12
C SER A 69 9.70 -5.99 10.90
N VAL A 70 9.99 -7.15 10.30
CA VAL A 70 10.79 -8.20 10.95
C VAL A 70 12.25 -7.75 11.15
N VAL A 71 12.85 -7.06 10.18
CA VAL A 71 14.21 -6.53 10.31
C VAL A 71 14.28 -5.50 11.44
N LEU A 72 13.31 -4.59 11.53
CA LEU A 72 13.27 -3.56 12.58
C LEU A 72 13.21 -4.20 13.97
N VAL A 73 12.30 -5.15 14.17
CA VAL A 73 12.17 -5.87 15.45
C VAL A 73 13.41 -6.68 15.79
N SER A 74 14.06 -7.29 14.79
CA SER A 74 15.32 -8.00 14.98
C SER A 74 16.45 -7.07 15.42
N PHE A 75 16.58 -5.90 14.77
CA PHE A 75 17.63 -4.92 15.05
C PHE A 75 17.48 -4.27 16.44
N TYR A 76 16.24 -3.99 16.85
CA TYR A 76 15.95 -3.37 18.15
C TYR A 76 15.69 -4.38 19.27
N HIS A 77 15.85 -5.69 19.01
CA HIS A 77 15.59 -6.77 19.98
C HIS A 77 14.20 -6.70 20.63
N LEU A 78 13.19 -6.32 19.85
CA LEU A 78 11.81 -6.20 20.32
C LEU A 78 11.08 -7.55 20.30
N ASP A 79 9.89 -7.58 20.91
CA ASP A 79 9.01 -8.74 20.84
C ASP A 79 8.61 -9.02 19.37
N PRO A 80 8.71 -10.27 18.87
CA PRO A 80 8.32 -10.64 17.51
C PRO A 80 6.89 -10.26 17.12
N VAL A 81 5.95 -10.21 18.07
CA VAL A 81 4.57 -9.77 17.84
C VAL A 81 4.53 -8.32 17.31
N VAL A 82 5.48 -7.48 17.71
CA VAL A 82 5.61 -6.10 17.24
C VAL A 82 5.84 -6.06 15.72
N ALA A 83 6.46 -7.07 15.12
CA ALA A 83 6.69 -7.11 13.68
C ALA A 83 5.35 -7.23 12.93
N VAL A 84 4.46 -8.08 13.43
CA VAL A 84 3.12 -8.25 12.87
C VAL A 84 2.32 -6.96 12.97
N LEU A 85 2.37 -6.28 14.13
CA LEU A 85 1.67 -5.01 14.36
C LEU A 85 2.20 -3.89 13.44
N ILE A 86 3.52 -3.80 13.25
CA ILE A 86 4.13 -2.85 12.32
C ILE A 86 3.68 -3.16 10.89
N ALA A 87 3.68 -4.42 10.47
CA ALA A 87 3.25 -4.82 9.14
C ALA A 87 1.77 -4.49 8.88
N MET A 88 0.90 -4.67 9.87
CA MET A 88 -0.51 -4.24 9.79
C MET A 88 -0.61 -2.71 9.65
N ALA A 89 0.15 -1.95 10.45
CA ALA A 89 0.17 -0.50 10.36
C ALA A 89 0.66 -0.02 8.98
N GLN A 90 1.69 -0.65 8.42
CA GLN A 90 2.18 -0.37 7.07
C GLN A 90 1.13 -0.70 6.00
N GLY A 91 0.44 -1.85 6.12
CA GLY A 91 -0.66 -2.21 5.22
C GLY A 91 -1.84 -1.21 5.26
N MET A 92 -2.11 -0.61 6.42
CA MET A 92 -3.15 0.40 6.60
C MET A 92 -2.79 1.70 5.88
N VAL A 93 -1.55 2.20 6.05
CA VAL A 93 -1.03 3.35 5.30
C VAL A 93 -1.10 3.07 3.80
N GLY A 94 -0.69 1.88 3.39
CA GLY A 94 -0.72 1.41 2.00
C GLY A 94 0.33 2.08 1.11
N PHE A 95 0.77 1.33 0.12
CA PHE A 95 1.84 1.74 -0.77
C PHE A 95 1.41 2.84 -1.74
N ALA A 96 0.15 2.86 -2.16
CA ALA A 96 -0.33 3.89 -3.09
C ALA A 96 -0.24 5.29 -2.49
N LEU A 97 -0.56 5.45 -1.20
CA LEU A 97 -0.40 6.72 -0.49
C LEU A 97 1.08 7.12 -0.34
N LEU A 98 1.95 6.14 -0.14
CA LEU A 98 3.40 6.33 -0.10
C LEU A 98 3.96 6.78 -1.46
N LEU A 99 3.49 6.19 -2.56
CA LEU A 99 3.83 6.60 -3.91
C LEU A 99 3.29 7.99 -4.25
N ASP A 100 2.05 8.30 -3.88
CA ASP A 100 1.46 9.63 -4.08
C ASP A 100 2.24 10.69 -3.29
N GLY A 101 2.56 10.40 -2.02
CA GLY A 101 3.38 11.27 -1.18
C GLY A 101 4.81 11.45 -1.69
N ALA A 102 5.44 10.37 -2.17
CA ALA A 102 6.76 10.43 -2.79
C ALA A 102 6.73 11.25 -4.09
N ALA A 103 5.73 11.02 -4.96
CA ALA A 103 5.55 11.78 -6.18
C ALA A 103 5.34 13.27 -5.91
N TRP A 104 4.53 13.61 -4.90
CA TRP A 104 4.35 14.99 -4.45
C TRP A 104 5.67 15.59 -3.97
N LEU A 105 6.43 14.88 -3.14
CA LEU A 105 7.70 15.36 -2.61
C LEU A 105 8.74 15.59 -3.73
N PHE A 106 8.83 14.67 -4.69
CA PHE A 106 9.70 14.81 -5.87
C PHE A 106 9.27 15.99 -6.74
N ARG A 107 7.98 16.17 -7.01
CA ARG A 107 7.48 17.32 -7.79
C ARG A 107 7.76 18.65 -7.11
N LYS A 108 7.51 18.73 -5.80
CA LYS A 108 7.82 19.93 -4.99
C LYS A 108 9.30 20.26 -5.01
N ARG A 109 10.18 19.26 -4.95
CA ARG A 109 11.63 19.42 -5.07
C ARG A 109 12.08 19.84 -6.47
N LEU A 110 11.37 19.42 -7.51
CA LEU A 110 11.72 19.67 -8.92
C LEU A 110 10.98 20.88 -9.53
N GLY A 111 10.09 21.54 -8.79
CA GLY A 111 9.31 22.68 -9.29
C GLY A 111 8.32 22.33 -10.41
N LEU A 112 7.90 21.06 -10.50
CA LEU A 112 6.99 20.60 -11.56
C LEU A 112 5.53 20.96 -11.20
N PRO A 113 4.70 21.33 -12.19
CA PRO A 113 3.29 21.63 -11.94
C PRO A 113 2.53 20.43 -11.34
N GLU A 114 1.61 20.75 -10.42
CA GLU A 114 0.65 19.81 -9.84
C GLU A 114 -0.14 19.12 -10.98
N PRO A 115 -0.39 17.80 -10.93
CA PRO A 115 -1.23 17.16 -11.93
C PRO A 115 -2.65 17.73 -11.85
N ALA A 116 -3.09 18.43 -12.90
CA ALA A 116 -4.50 18.73 -13.12
C ALA A 116 -5.22 17.41 -13.45
N GLY A 117 -6.03 16.88 -12.54
CA GLY A 117 -6.84 15.69 -12.84
C GLY A 117 -7.17 14.82 -11.64
N GLY A 118 -8.13 15.28 -10.85
CA GLY A 118 -8.75 14.53 -9.77
C GLY A 118 -9.56 15.45 -8.88
N GLU A 119 -10.55 16.13 -9.44
CA GLU A 119 -11.66 16.67 -8.65
C GLU A 119 -12.19 15.52 -7.81
N ILE A 120 -11.83 15.51 -6.53
CA ILE A 120 -12.68 14.95 -5.51
C ILE A 120 -13.81 15.97 -5.44
N GLY A 121 -14.84 15.76 -6.26
CA GLY A 121 -16.05 16.55 -6.24
C GLY A 121 -16.55 16.61 -4.80
N ASN A 122 -16.43 17.79 -4.21
CA ASN A 122 -16.93 18.13 -2.91
C ASN A 122 -17.49 19.54 -3.02
N GLY A 123 -18.80 19.63 -3.22
CA GLY A 123 -19.60 20.86 -3.09
C GLY A 123 -19.45 21.86 -4.22
#